data_AF-A0A7S3MX94-F1
#
_entry.id   AF-A0A7S3MX94-F1
#
_cell.length_a   1.000
_cell.length_b   1.000
_cell.length_c   1.000
_cell.angle_alpha   90.00
_cell.angle_beta   90.00
_cell.angle_gamma   90.00
#
_symmetry.space_group_name_H-M   'P 1'
#
loop_
_entity.id
_entity.type
_entity.pdbx_description
1 polymer ?
#
loop_
_entity_poly.entity_id
_entity_poly.type
_entity_poly.pdbx_seq_one_letter_code
_entity_poly.pdbx_strand_id
1 'polypeptide(L)'
;MPRIIAGSSVGALMAAGVSALKYSDLWRAFIPEYGMIDAKFLKHEFSGVIDALRKLKNGKPILSTAQLKKSVRDMTGDMTFLDIYEQNKWNLNITVTVGSNQGESRLLNYLTAPNVVVWSAVLASCAIPLAFDPVELMIRTETGEIVPYYTSTFKSKRKQ
;
A
#
# COMPACT_ATOMS: atom_id res chain seq x y z
N MET A 1 6.65 -17.58 -15.48
CA MET A 1 6.57 -17.39 -14.01
C MET A 1 5.31 -16.60 -13.68
N PRO A 2 4.48 -17.03 -12.71
CA PRO A 2 3.33 -16.25 -12.27
C PRO A 2 3.81 -14.94 -11.65
N ARG A 3 3.40 -13.81 -12.22
CA ARG A 3 3.75 -12.46 -11.72
C ARG A 3 2.71 -11.96 -10.72
N ILE A 4 2.40 -12.75 -9.70
CA ILE A 4 1.39 -12.41 -8.70
C ILE A 4 2.08 -12.15 -7.36
N ILE A 5 1.77 -11.02 -6.73
CA ILE A 5 2.21 -10.68 -5.39
C ILE A 5 0.98 -10.24 -4.61
N ALA A 6 0.76 -10.81 -3.43
CA ALA A 6 -0.38 -10.49 -2.60
C ALA A 6 0.06 -10.16 -1.16
N GLY A 7 -0.68 -9.29 -0.49
CA GLY A 7 -0.37 -8.90 0.87
C GLY A 7 -1.57 -8.33 1.65
N SER A 8 -1.53 -8.51 2.97
CA SER A 8 -2.48 -7.95 3.93
C SER A 8 -1.71 -7.40 5.13
N SER A 9 -2.11 -6.25 5.67
CA SER A 9 -1.40 -5.57 6.77
C SER A 9 0.09 -5.39 6.43
N VAL A 10 1.01 -5.88 7.27
CA VAL A 10 2.47 -5.88 7.00
C VAL A 10 2.82 -6.56 5.69
N GLY A 11 2.08 -7.61 5.30
CA GLY A 11 2.26 -8.27 4.01
C GLY A 11 1.93 -7.34 2.85
N ALA A 12 0.94 -6.45 2.98
CA ALA A 12 0.58 -5.49 1.94
C ALA A 12 1.71 -4.47 1.72
N LEU A 13 2.35 -4.03 2.80
CA LEU A 13 3.51 -3.17 2.74
C LEU A 13 4.70 -3.83 2.03
N MET A 14 5.04 -5.06 2.42
CA MET A 14 6.10 -5.83 1.78
C MET A 14 5.82 -6.07 0.29
N ALA A 15 4.58 -6.46 -0.03
CA ALA A 15 4.12 -6.65 -1.39
C ALA A 15 4.24 -5.38 -2.24
N ALA A 16 3.83 -4.24 -1.69
CA ALA A 16 3.93 -2.93 -2.34
C ALA A 16 5.38 -2.54 -2.58
N GLY A 17 6.26 -2.65 -1.58
CA GLY A 17 7.68 -2.35 -1.72
C GLY A 17 8.35 -3.19 -2.79
N VAL A 18 8.16 -4.51 -2.76
CA VAL A 18 8.77 -5.43 -3.75
C VAL A 18 8.23 -5.20 -5.17
N SER A 19 6.93 -4.94 -5.31
CA SER A 19 6.31 -4.75 -6.63
C SER A 19 6.61 -3.39 -7.27
N ALA A 20 6.92 -2.37 -6.46
CA ALA A 20 7.35 -1.05 -6.93
C ALA A 20 8.81 -1.05 -7.44
N LEU A 21 9.67 -1.93 -6.93
CA LEU A 21 11.04 -2.08 -7.43
C LEU A 21 11.05 -2.48 -8.90
N LYS A 22 12.03 -1.99 -9.67
CA LYS A 22 12.25 -2.43 -11.05
C LYS A 22 12.67 -3.90 -11.05
N TYR A 23 12.29 -4.62 -12.11
CA TYR A 23 12.64 -6.03 -12.25
C TYR A 23 14.16 -6.29 -12.13
N SER A 24 14.98 -5.36 -12.63
CA SER A 24 16.45 -5.37 -12.53
C SER A 24 16.99 -5.22 -11.11
N ASP A 25 16.18 -4.74 -10.17
CA ASP A 25 16.54 -4.54 -8.76
C ASP A 25 15.91 -5.61 -7.85
N LEU A 26 15.00 -6.44 -8.36
CA LEU A 26 14.35 -7.50 -7.59
C LEU A 26 15.36 -8.49 -7.01
N TRP A 27 16.43 -8.83 -7.73
CA TRP A 27 17.44 -9.77 -7.22
C TRP A 27 18.09 -9.27 -5.93
N ARG A 28 18.17 -7.94 -5.73
CA ARG A 28 18.66 -7.33 -4.48
C ARG A 28 17.74 -7.67 -3.30
N ALA A 29 16.45 -7.90 -3.54
CA ALA A 29 15.53 -8.33 -2.49
C ALA A 29 15.76 -9.78 -2.02
N PHE A 30 16.42 -10.65 -2.82
CA PHE A 30 16.47 -12.10 -2.59
C PHE A 30 17.86 -12.71 -2.26
N ILE A 31 18.97 -11.99 -2.38
CA ILE A 31 20.33 -12.53 -2.06
C ILE A 31 20.70 -12.21 -0.61
N PRO A 32 20.96 -13.15 0.31
CA PRO A 32 21.23 -12.86 1.74
C PRO A 32 22.41 -11.91 2.05
N GLU A 33 23.44 -11.87 1.20
CA GLU A 33 24.55 -10.89 1.31
C GLU A 33 24.13 -9.45 0.93
N TYR A 34 22.95 -9.30 0.30
CA TYR A 34 22.30 -8.04 -0.10
C TYR A 34 20.80 -7.96 0.28
N GLY A 35 20.23 -8.93 1.00
CA GLY A 35 18.84 -9.34 0.73
C GLY A 35 18.14 -10.08 1.86
N MET A 36 16.86 -10.34 1.59
CA MET A 36 15.77 -10.26 2.56
C MET A 36 15.83 -8.97 3.36
N ILE A 37 15.79 -7.88 2.60
CA ILE A 37 15.83 -6.53 3.10
C ILE A 37 17.05 -6.32 3.98
N ASP A 38 18.16 -5.83 3.39
CA ASP A 38 19.34 -5.42 4.15
C ASP A 38 18.85 -4.81 5.47
N ALA A 39 19.21 -5.40 6.61
CA ALA A 39 18.63 -4.96 7.87
C ALA A 39 18.83 -3.45 8.05
N LYS A 40 19.80 -2.83 7.36
CA LYS A 40 19.93 -1.38 7.20
C LYS A 40 18.96 -0.79 6.17
N PHE A 41 18.73 -1.34 4.98
CA PHE A 41 17.66 -0.91 4.05
C PHE A 41 16.26 -1.07 4.66
N LEU A 42 15.94 -2.20 5.32
CA LEU A 42 14.69 -2.40 6.07
C LEU A 42 14.62 -1.44 7.26
N LYS A 43 15.71 -1.27 8.02
CA LYS A 43 15.70 -0.27 9.10
C LYS A 43 15.64 1.15 8.55
N HIS A 44 16.17 1.44 7.38
CA HIS A 44 16.16 2.79 6.83
C HIS A 44 14.78 3.11 6.24
N GLU A 45 14.31 2.30 5.29
CA GLU A 45 13.04 2.46 4.58
C GLU A 45 11.83 2.04 5.43
N PHE A 46 11.98 1.01 6.27
CA PHE A 46 10.90 0.45 7.09
C PHE A 46 11.11 0.63 8.60
N SER A 47 12.03 1.50 9.09
CA SER A 47 12.15 1.79 10.55
C SER A 47 10.82 2.18 11.15
N GLY A 48 10.09 3.10 10.51
CA GLY A 48 8.80 3.58 10.98
C GLY A 48 7.77 2.45 11.10
N VAL A 49 7.83 1.47 10.20
CA VAL A 49 6.94 0.30 10.19
C VAL A 49 7.35 -0.69 11.28
N ILE A 50 8.64 -1.01 11.39
CA ILE A 50 9.15 -1.91 12.43
C ILE A 50 8.84 -1.34 13.82
N ASP A 51 9.02 -0.03 14.00
CA ASP A 51 8.68 0.64 15.25
C ASP A 51 7.17 0.70 15.48
N ALA A 52 6.36 0.85 14.44
CA ALA A 52 4.91 0.76 14.54
C ALA A 52 4.46 -0.64 15.01
N LEU A 53 5.03 -1.70 14.43
CA LEU A 53 4.74 -3.08 14.82
C LEU A 53 5.22 -3.42 16.24
N ARG A 54 6.41 -2.94 16.63
CA ARG A 54 6.89 -3.10 18.01
C ARG A 54 5.99 -2.38 19.02
N LYS A 55 5.54 -1.16 18.71
CA LYS A 55 4.66 -0.39 19.59
C LYS A 55 3.27 -1.02 19.69
N LEU A 56 2.75 -1.60 18.59
CA LEU A 56 1.50 -2.36 18.56
C LEU A 56 1.58 -3.58 19.47
N LYS A 57 2.67 -4.34 19.37
CA LYS A 57 2.92 -5.49 20.23
C LYS A 57 3.03 -5.12 21.71
N ASN A 58 3.42 -3.88 22.02
CA ASN A 58 3.61 -3.36 23.38
C ASN A 58 2.39 -2.59 23.93
N GLY A 59 1.24 -2.60 23.23
CA GLY A 59 0.00 -1.95 23.70
C GLY A 59 0.08 -0.43 23.86
N LYS A 60 1.07 0.22 23.24
CA LYS A 60 1.19 1.69 23.23
C LYS A 60 0.44 2.23 22.01
N PRO A 61 -0.18 3.42 22.07
CA PRO A 61 -0.81 4.04 20.91
C PRO A 61 0.21 4.13 19.78
N ILE A 62 -0.05 3.43 18.68
CA ILE A 62 0.92 3.26 17.61
C ILE A 62 0.93 4.55 16.81
N LEU A 63 2.13 5.14 16.77
CA LEU A 63 2.71 5.91 15.66
C LEU A 63 1.71 6.47 14.64
N SER A 64 1.65 7.82 14.59
CA SER A 64 0.86 8.60 13.64
C SER A 64 0.86 7.98 12.25
N THR A 65 -0.33 7.73 11.71
CA THR A 65 -0.58 7.33 10.31
C THR A 65 0.30 8.09 9.30
N ALA A 66 0.70 9.32 9.61
CA ALA A 66 1.65 10.13 8.87
C ALA A 66 3.04 9.48 8.64
N GLN A 67 3.63 8.80 9.62
CA GLN A 67 4.95 8.16 9.47
C GLN A 67 4.87 6.92 8.59
N LEU A 68 3.84 6.09 8.80
CA LEU A 68 3.59 4.95 7.92
C LEU A 68 3.31 5.42 6.50
N LYS A 69 2.50 6.47 6.33
CA LYS A 69 2.23 7.10 5.03
C LYS A 69 3.52 7.55 4.35
N LYS A 70 4.40 8.22 5.08
CA LYS A 70 5.69 8.66 4.57
C LYS A 70 6.53 7.47 4.11
N SER A 71 6.74 6.46 4.96
CA SER A 71 7.50 5.26 4.60
C SER A 71 6.95 4.54 3.38
N VAL A 72 5.62 4.34 3.30
CA VAL A 72 5.04 3.67 2.11
C VAL A 72 5.22 4.52 0.86
N ARG A 73 5.02 5.83 0.96
CA ARG A 73 5.17 6.76 -0.16
C ARG A 73 6.62 6.91 -0.61
N ASP A 74 7.59 6.86 0.30
CA ASP A 74 9.02 6.88 -0.04
C ASP A 74 9.40 5.64 -0.87
N MET A 75 8.77 4.48 -0.60
CA MET A 75 9.00 3.23 -1.35
C MET A 75 8.25 3.16 -2.68
N THR A 76 6.96 3.55 -2.70
CA THR A 76 6.09 3.36 -3.88
C THR A 76 5.91 4.61 -4.71
N GLY A 77 6.35 5.77 -4.22
CA GLY A 77 5.90 7.06 -4.74
C GLY A 77 4.38 7.16 -4.74
N ASP A 78 3.85 7.83 -5.77
CA ASP A 78 2.42 7.92 -6.05
C ASP A 78 1.97 6.92 -7.12
N MET A 79 2.64 5.76 -7.22
CA MET A 79 2.26 4.71 -8.16
C MET A 79 0.86 4.16 -7.86
N THR A 80 0.11 3.89 -8.94
CA THR A 80 -1.16 3.17 -8.87
C THR A 80 -0.96 1.68 -9.11
N PHE A 81 -2.01 0.88 -8.88
CA PHE A 81 -1.99 -0.53 -9.24
C PHE A 81 -1.76 -0.74 -10.74
N LEU A 82 -2.28 0.16 -11.58
CA LEU A 82 -2.03 0.12 -13.02
C LEU A 82 -0.55 0.39 -13.33
N ASP A 83 0.10 1.38 -12.72
CA ASP A 83 1.51 1.66 -12.99
C ASP A 83 2.42 0.48 -12.65
N ILE A 84 2.17 -0.18 -11.51
CA ILE A 84 2.93 -1.37 -11.11
C ILE A 84 2.78 -2.49 -12.14
N TYR A 85 1.57 -2.69 -12.64
CA TYR A 85 1.30 -3.66 -13.69
C TYR A 85 1.94 -3.24 -15.03
N GLU A 86 1.91 -1.97 -15.40
CA GLU A 86 2.49 -1.51 -16.67
C GLU A 86 4.01 -1.59 -16.66
N GLN A 87 4.64 -1.16 -15.57
CA GLN A 87 6.09 -1.13 -15.41
C GLN A 87 6.70 -2.54 -15.33
N ASN A 88 6.13 -3.41 -14.49
CA ASN A 88 6.76 -4.68 -14.12
C ASN A 88 5.89 -5.91 -14.45
N LYS A 89 4.65 -5.72 -14.91
CA LYS A 89 3.64 -6.78 -15.09
C LYS A 89 3.34 -7.55 -13.81
N TRP A 90 3.57 -6.93 -12.65
CA TRP A 90 3.18 -7.48 -11.36
C TRP A 90 1.68 -7.28 -11.16
N ASN A 91 0.96 -8.38 -10.93
CA ASN A 91 -0.40 -8.36 -10.42
C ASN A 91 -0.34 -8.24 -8.88
N LEU A 92 -0.23 -7.00 -8.40
CA LEU A 92 -0.26 -6.67 -6.98
C LEU A 92 -1.70 -6.75 -6.44
N ASN A 93 -1.89 -7.50 -5.37
CA ASN A 93 -3.18 -7.74 -4.73
C ASN A 93 -3.14 -7.34 -3.25
N ILE A 94 -3.93 -6.35 -2.85
CA ILE A 94 -4.00 -5.87 -1.47
C ILE A 94 -5.43 -5.98 -0.95
N THR A 95 -5.61 -6.59 0.22
CA THR A 95 -6.93 -6.68 0.88
C THR A 95 -7.12 -5.53 1.86
N VAL A 96 -8.27 -4.85 1.79
CA VAL A 96 -8.65 -3.77 2.72
C VAL A 96 -10.00 -4.07 3.37
N THR A 97 -10.16 -3.70 4.64
CA THR A 97 -11.43 -3.87 5.37
C THR A 97 -12.18 -2.54 5.40
N VAL A 98 -13.46 -2.54 5.03
CA VAL A 98 -14.28 -1.32 5.04
C VAL A 98 -14.82 -1.09 6.45
N GLY A 99 -14.55 0.08 7.03
CA GLY A 99 -14.87 0.40 8.43
C GLY A 99 -16.37 0.47 8.78
N SER A 100 -17.29 0.39 7.81
CA SER A 100 -18.73 0.52 8.06
C SER A 100 -19.48 -0.81 8.21
N ASN A 101 -18.89 -1.95 7.83
CA ASN A 101 -19.48 -3.28 8.01
C ASN A 101 -18.37 -4.30 8.29
N GLN A 102 -18.34 -4.83 9.51
CA GLN A 102 -17.47 -5.95 9.88
C GLN A 102 -17.85 -7.19 9.05
N GLY A 103 -17.27 -7.35 7.87
CA GLY A 103 -17.53 -8.49 7.00
C GLY A 103 -17.12 -8.34 5.53
N GLU A 104 -17.02 -7.12 5.00
CA GLU A 104 -16.62 -6.92 3.60
C GLU A 104 -15.15 -6.50 3.47
N SER A 105 -14.28 -7.50 3.26
CA SER A 105 -12.93 -7.25 2.76
C SER A 105 -12.96 -7.06 1.24
N ARG A 106 -12.36 -5.99 0.73
CA ARG A 106 -12.21 -5.74 -0.71
C ARG A 106 -10.80 -6.07 -1.16
N LEU A 107 -10.68 -6.78 -2.29
CA LEU A 107 -9.41 -7.04 -2.96
C LEU A 107 -9.14 -5.95 -3.99
N LEU A 108 -8.07 -5.20 -3.80
CA LEU A 108 -7.61 -4.14 -4.69
C LEU A 108 -6.46 -4.66 -5.56
N ASN A 109 -6.59 -4.49 -6.88
CA ASN A 109 -5.55 -4.79 -7.86
C ASN A 109 -5.76 -3.93 -9.12
N TYR A 110 -4.94 -4.15 -10.15
CA TYR A 110 -5.02 -3.39 -11.40
C TYR A 110 -6.33 -3.60 -12.20
N LEU A 111 -7.05 -4.70 -11.97
CA LEU A 111 -8.33 -4.97 -12.62
C LEU A 111 -9.50 -4.35 -11.85
N THR A 112 -9.47 -4.41 -10.51
CA THR A 112 -10.58 -3.96 -9.67
C THR A 112 -10.46 -2.49 -9.27
N ALA A 113 -9.25 -1.95 -9.21
CA ALA A 113 -8.94 -0.62 -8.71
C ALA A 113 -7.68 -0.01 -9.38
N PRO A 114 -7.63 0.07 -10.72
CA PRO A 114 -6.43 0.48 -11.48
C PRO A 114 -5.86 1.82 -11.05
N ASN A 115 -6.73 2.78 -10.73
CA ASN A 115 -6.36 4.17 -10.44
C ASN A 115 -6.09 4.41 -8.95
N VAL A 116 -6.28 3.41 -8.08
CA VAL A 116 -5.99 3.57 -6.65
C VAL A 116 -4.49 3.66 -6.44
N VAL A 117 -4.07 4.65 -5.64
CA VAL A 117 -2.68 4.86 -5.28
C VAL A 117 -2.27 3.84 -4.21
N VAL A 118 -1.19 3.13 -4.44
CA VAL A 118 -0.81 1.93 -3.68
C VAL A 118 -0.57 2.24 -2.21
N TRP A 119 0.07 3.38 -1.89
CA TRP A 119 0.30 3.76 -0.50
C TRP A 119 -1.00 3.89 0.30
N SER A 120 -2.08 4.38 -0.32
CA SER A 120 -3.37 4.52 0.36
C SER A 120 -4.04 3.18 0.64
N ALA A 121 -3.90 2.23 -0.29
CA ALA A 121 -4.38 0.86 -0.12
C ALA A 121 -3.63 0.12 0.99
N VAL A 122 -2.31 0.28 1.08
CA VAL A 122 -1.49 -0.29 2.17
C VAL A 122 -1.91 0.28 3.52
N LEU A 123 -2.10 1.60 3.62
CA LEU A 123 -2.56 2.24 4.85
C LEU A 123 -3.94 1.74 5.28
N ALA A 124 -4.89 1.66 4.34
CA ALA A 124 -6.22 1.13 4.61
C ALA A 124 -6.18 -0.37 4.99
N SER A 125 -5.24 -1.15 4.45
CA SER A 125 -5.02 -2.55 4.84
C SER A 125 -4.41 -2.69 6.25
N CYS A 126 -3.59 -1.73 6.66
CA CYS A 126 -2.99 -1.68 7.99
C CYS A 126 -3.88 -1.03 9.05
N ALA A 127 -4.98 -0.39 8.64
CA ALA A 127 -5.92 0.28 9.52
C ALA A 127 -6.74 -0.76 10.33
N ILE A 128 -6.11 -1.27 11.39
CA ILE A 128 -6.78 -2.13 12.37
C ILE A 128 -7.62 -1.21 13.27
N PRO A 129 -8.93 -1.48 13.44
CA PRO A 129 -9.76 -0.76 14.40
C PRO A 129 -9.07 -0.75 15.77
N LEU A 130 -9.01 0.42 16.43
CA LEU A 130 -8.31 0.71 17.70
C LEU A 130 -6.79 0.97 17.61
N ALA A 131 -6.12 0.64 16.50
CA ALA A 131 -4.68 0.83 16.36
C ALA A 131 -4.29 2.03 15.48
N PHE A 132 -5.11 2.38 14.48
CA PHE A 132 -4.86 3.46 13.53
C PHE A 132 -6.15 4.19 13.15
N ASP A 133 -6.03 5.47 12.81
CA ASP A 133 -7.15 6.25 12.25
C ASP A 133 -7.64 5.61 10.94
N PRO A 134 -8.95 5.64 10.65
CA PRO A 134 -9.47 5.24 9.35
C PRO A 134 -8.76 5.99 8.22
N VAL A 135 -8.22 5.25 7.26
CA VAL A 135 -7.56 5.84 6.09
C VAL A 135 -8.45 5.71 4.87
N GLU A 136 -8.73 6.84 4.23
CA GLU A 136 -9.46 6.87 2.98
C GLU A 136 -8.56 6.45 1.82
N LEU A 137 -9.10 5.62 0.92
CA LEU A 137 -8.42 5.27 -0.32
C LEU A 137 -8.28 6.52 -1.20
N MET A 138 -7.15 6.63 -1.88
CA MET A 138 -6.86 7.72 -2.80
C MET A 138 -6.74 7.19 -4.21
N ILE A 139 -7.22 7.95 -5.18
CA ILE A 139 -7.03 7.68 -6.60
C ILE A 139 -6.19 8.76 -7.26
N ARG A 140 -5.49 8.40 -8.32
CA ARG A 140 -4.92 9.37 -9.26
C ARG A 140 -5.87 9.57 -10.44
N THR A 141 -6.22 10.82 -10.72
CA THR A 141 -7.05 11.19 -11.87
C THR A 141 -6.24 11.16 -13.17
N GLU A 142 -6.93 11.28 -14.30
CA GLU A 142 -6.30 11.45 -15.62
C GLU A 142 -5.43 12.72 -15.69
N THR A 143 -5.75 13.74 -14.90
CA THR A 143 -4.96 14.98 -14.79
C THR A 143 -3.73 14.82 -13.88
N GLY A 144 -3.53 13.64 -13.28
CA GLY A 144 -2.42 13.37 -12.35
C GLY A 144 -2.68 13.82 -10.91
N GLU A 145 -3.86 14.36 -10.61
CA GLU A 145 -4.22 14.80 -9.25
C GLU A 145 -4.58 13.60 -8.37
N ILE A 146 -4.20 13.66 -7.09
CA ILE A 146 -4.53 12.62 -6.10
C ILE A 146 -5.73 13.07 -5.28
N VAL A 147 -6.87 12.39 -5.43
CA VAL A 147 -8.14 12.74 -4.78
C VAL A 147 -8.73 11.53 -4.03
N PRO A 148 -9.61 11.75 -3.04
CA PRO A 148 -10.24 10.65 -2.33
C PRO A 148 -11.13 9.79 -3.24
N TYR A 149 -11.11 8.48 -3.01
CA TYR A 149 -11.80 7.47 -3.83
C TYR A 149 -13.30 7.75 -3.93
N TYR A 150 -13.95 8.10 -2.81
CA TYR A 150 -15.39 8.37 -2.80
C TYR A 150 -15.78 9.67 -3.52
N THR A 151 -14.90 10.69 -3.54
CA THR A 151 -15.14 11.92 -4.30
C THR A 151 -15.22 11.68 -5.81
N SER A 152 -14.58 10.60 -6.30
CA SER A 152 -14.58 10.23 -7.72
C SER A 152 -15.88 9.51 -8.15
N THR A 153 -16.51 8.76 -7.26
CA THR A 153 -17.73 8.00 -7.58
C THR A 153 -18.96 8.91 -7.72
N PHE A 154 -18.95 10.09 -7.10
CA PHE A 154 -20.08 11.03 -7.12
C PHE A 154 -20.05 12.08 -8.26
N LYS A 155 -19.04 12.06 -9.15
CA LYS A 155 -19.03 12.90 -10.36
C LYS A 155 -19.72 12.25 -11.58
N SER A 156 -20.59 11.25 -11.36
CA SER A 156 -21.56 10.82 -12.37
C SER A 156 -22.76 11.78 -12.41
N LYS A 157 -22.67 12.77 -13.31
CA LYS A 157 -23.78 13.53 -13.93
C LYS A 157 -25.06 13.75 -13.08
N ARG A 158 -25.18 14.93 -12.48
CA ARG A 158 -26.45 15.68 -12.55
C ARG A 158 -26.26 16.89 -13.45
N LYS A 159 -26.42 16.66 -14.76
CA LYS A 159 -26.89 17.67 -15.71
C LYS A 159 -28.30 17.26 -16.10
N GLN A 160 -29.28 17.90 -15.49
CA GLN A 160 -30.53 18.40 -16.09
C GLN A 160 -31.29 19.13 -15.00
#